data_AF-A0A520VP98-F1
#
_entry.id   AF-A0A520VP98-F1
#
_cell.length_a   1.000
_cell.length_b   1.000
_cell.length_c   1.000
_cell.angle_alpha   90.00
_cell.angle_beta   90.00
_cell.angle_gamma   90.00
#
_symmetry.space_group_name_H-M   'P 1'
#
loop_
_entity.id
_entity.type
_entity.pdbx_description
1 polymer ?
#
loop_
_entity_poly.entity_id
_entity_poly.type
_entity_poly.pdbx_seq_one_letter_code
_entity_poly.pdbx_strand_id
1 'polypeptide(L)'
;MADVNIDIGKYSLGWSDPEKNVFKPEKGLNEDIIRRMSEIKEEPEWMLDFRLKAYKRFLDKPMPEWVAKEKLASLDFDDIYYYIK
;
A
#
# COMPACT_ATOMS: atom_id res chain seq x y z
N MET A 1 16.03 -37.72 -3.45
CA MET A 1 15.45 -36.56 -2.74
C MET A 1 14.16 -36.25 -3.46
N ALA A 2 13.01 -36.32 -2.78
CA ALA A 2 11.72 -36.09 -3.44
C ALA A 2 11.51 -34.58 -3.60
N ASP A 3 11.45 -34.10 -4.84
CA ASP A 3 10.97 -32.75 -5.17
C ASP A 3 9.51 -32.66 -4.78
N VAL A 4 9.22 -31.91 -3.71
CA VAL A 4 7.84 -31.64 -3.29
C VAL A 4 7.38 -30.37 -3.99
N ASN A 5 6.85 -30.51 -5.20
CA ASN A 5 6.18 -29.44 -5.92
C ASN A 5 4.79 -29.21 -5.29
N ILE A 6 4.77 -28.49 -4.17
CA ILE A 6 3.53 -28.11 -3.48
C ILE A 6 3.05 -26.79 -4.12
N ASP A 7 2.00 -26.88 -4.94
CA ASP A 7 1.22 -25.72 -5.37
C ASP A 7 0.42 -25.19 -4.17
N ILE A 8 1.06 -24.30 -3.41
CA ILE A 8 0.48 -23.54 -2.30
C ILE A 8 -0.70 -22.64 -2.72
N GLY A 9 -0.97 -22.49 -4.02
CA GLY A 9 -2.06 -21.65 -4.54
C GLY A 9 -3.43 -22.32 -4.56
N LYS A 10 -3.52 -23.65 -4.52
CA LYS A 10 -4.80 -24.38 -4.58
C LYS A 10 -4.95 -25.39 -3.44
N TYR A 11 -5.36 -24.88 -2.29
CA TYR A 11 -5.95 -25.68 -1.22
C TYR A 11 -7.16 -26.43 -1.78
N SER A 12 -7.17 -27.77 -1.69
CA SER A 12 -8.16 -28.64 -2.35
C SER A 12 -9.61 -28.43 -1.88
N LEU A 13 -9.81 -27.80 -0.72
CA LEU A 13 -11.12 -27.45 -0.16
C LEU A 13 -11.53 -25.98 -0.40
N GLY A 14 -10.71 -25.20 -1.12
CA GLY A 14 -11.13 -24.01 -1.87
C GLY A 14 -11.80 -22.86 -1.11
N TRP A 15 -11.68 -22.79 0.21
CA TRP A 15 -12.23 -21.66 0.97
C TRP A 15 -11.43 -20.40 0.63
N SER A 16 -12.07 -19.53 -0.15
CA SER A 16 -11.66 -18.15 -0.37
C SER A 16 -12.91 -17.29 -0.23
N ASP A 17 -12.86 -16.33 0.68
CA ASP A 17 -13.90 -15.30 0.72
C ASP A 17 -13.57 -14.28 -0.38
N PRO A 18 -14.51 -13.96 -1.28
CA PRO A 18 -14.29 -12.91 -2.25
C PRO A 18 -14.03 -11.60 -1.52
N GLU A 19 -12.95 -10.89 -1.90
CA GLU A 19 -12.60 -9.59 -1.34
C GLU A 19 -13.71 -8.58 -1.69
N LYS A 20 -14.51 -8.18 -0.70
CA LYS A 20 -15.57 -7.17 -0.84
C LYS A 20 -15.11 -5.86 -0.21
N ASN A 21 -14.24 -5.15 -0.92
CA ASN A 21 -13.85 -3.80 -0.51
C ASN A 21 -14.95 -2.80 -0.90
N VAL A 22 -15.35 -1.96 0.06
CA VAL A 22 -16.26 -0.82 -0.13
C VAL A 22 -15.58 0.28 -0.95
N PHE A 23 -14.25 0.41 -0.84
CA PHE A 23 -13.46 1.34 -1.64
C PHE A 23 -12.03 0.82 -1.84
N LYS A 24 -11.63 0.74 -3.12
CA LYS A 24 -10.26 0.43 -3.53
C LYS A 24 -9.73 1.61 -4.35
N PRO A 25 -8.85 2.46 -3.78
CA PRO A 25 -8.19 3.51 -4.54
C PRO A 25 -7.24 2.91 -5.57
N GLU A 26 -6.75 3.77 -6.47
CA GLU A 26 -5.65 3.42 -7.36
C GLU A 26 -4.40 3.04 -6.55
N LYS A 27 -3.54 2.22 -7.15
CA LYS A 27 -2.24 1.91 -6.56
C LYS A 27 -1.37 3.17 -6.55
N GLY A 28 -0.45 3.20 -5.59
CA GLY A 28 0.54 4.26 -5.46
C GLY A 28 0.14 5.35 -4.48
N LEU A 29 1.05 6.32 -4.34
CA LEU A 29 0.94 7.40 -3.36
C LEU A 29 1.14 8.76 -4.04
N ASN A 30 0.04 9.49 -4.19
CA ASN A 30 0.03 10.86 -4.71
C ASN A 30 -0.91 11.76 -3.88
N GLU A 31 -0.84 13.07 -4.12
CA GLU A 31 -1.65 14.04 -3.39
C GLU A 31 -3.17 13.83 -3.62
N ASP A 32 -3.57 13.43 -4.82
CA ASP A 32 -4.98 13.23 -5.18
C ASP A 32 -5.61 12.06 -4.42
N ILE A 33 -4.88 10.94 -4.29
CA ILE A 33 -5.27 9.79 -3.48
C ILE A 33 -5.41 10.19 -2.01
N ILE A 34 -4.50 11.01 -1.50
CA ILE A 34 -4.55 11.49 -0.10
C ILE A 34 -5.79 12.36 0.13
N ARG A 35 -6.10 13.29 -0.79
CA ARG A 35 -7.31 14.13 -0.72
C ARG A 35 -8.57 13.29 -0.76
N ARG A 36 -8.67 12.38 -1.73
CA ARG A 36 -9.81 11.48 -1.88
C ARG A 36 -10.01 10.57 -0.67
N MET A 37 -8.92 10.05 -0.10
CA MET A 37 -8.97 9.26 1.14
C MET A 37 -9.50 10.10 2.31
N SER A 38 -9.06 11.35 2.43
CA SER A 38 -9.50 12.26 3.49
C SER A 38 -10.99 12.57 3.39
N GLU A 39 -11.51 12.79 2.18
CA GLU A 39 -12.94 12.98 1.89
C GLU A 39 -13.77 11.75 2.27
N ILE A 40 -13.34 10.54 1.87
CA ILE A 40 -14.03 9.27 2.17
C ILE A 40 -14.11 8.98 3.67
N LYS A 41 -13.16 9.55 4.43
CA LYS A 41 -13.06 9.39 5.88
C LYS A 41 -13.67 10.56 6.65
N GLU A 42 -14.20 11.57 5.94
CA GLU A 42 -14.78 12.78 6.53
C GLU A 42 -13.82 13.42 7.56
N GLU A 43 -12.52 13.46 7.22
CA GLU A 43 -11.51 13.96 8.14
C GLU A 43 -11.57 15.50 8.25
N PRO A 44 -11.27 16.07 9.43
CA PRO A 44 -11.16 17.52 9.59
C PRO A 44 -9.96 18.08 8.79
N GLU A 45 -10.05 19.34 8.37
CA GLU A 45 -9.06 20.00 7.49
C GLU A 45 -7.62 19.88 7.99
N TRP A 46 -7.39 20.02 9.30
CA TRP A 46 -6.05 19.91 9.88
C TRP A 46 -5.40 18.54 9.62
N MET A 47 -6.20 17.49 9.47
CA MET A 47 -5.71 16.13 9.23
C MET A 47 -5.28 15.96 7.77
N LEU A 48 -6.05 16.53 6.83
CA LEU A 48 -5.64 16.58 5.42
C LEU A 48 -4.31 17.33 5.28
N ASP A 49 -4.19 18.50 5.90
CA ASP A 49 -2.97 19.31 5.87
C ASP A 49 -1.76 18.57 6.44
N PHE A 50 -1.96 17.85 7.54
CA PHE A 50 -0.91 17.02 8.13
C PHE A 50 -0.46 15.92 7.17
N ARG A 51 -1.40 15.21 6.53
CA ARG A 51 -1.08 14.15 5.56
C ARG A 51 -0.33 14.68 4.36
N LEU A 52 -0.74 15.82 3.81
CA LEU A 52 -0.06 16.46 2.67
C LEU A 52 1.35 16.90 3.05
N LYS A 53 1.56 17.46 4.26
CA LYS A 53 2.90 17.79 4.77
C LYS A 53 3.76 16.54 4.94
N ALA A 54 3.21 15.45 5.47
CA ALA A 54 3.90 14.19 5.62
C ALA A 54 4.31 13.59 4.28
N TYR A 55 3.44 13.65 3.27
CA TYR A 55 3.72 13.18 1.92
C TYR A 55 4.88 13.95 1.28
N LYS A 56 4.86 15.29 1.33
CA LYS A 56 5.98 16.12 0.86
C LYS A 56 7.27 15.74 1.55
N ARG A 57 7.22 15.58 2.88
CA ARG A 57 8.39 15.19 3.67
C ARG A 57 8.90 13.78 3.34
N PHE A 58 8.03 12.87 2.91
CA PHE A 58 8.39 11.54 2.45
C PHE A 58 9.15 11.61 1.12
N LEU A 59 8.63 12.37 0.14
CA LEU A 59 9.29 12.58 -1.15
C LEU A 59 10.68 13.24 -1.01
N ASP A 60 10.83 14.17 -0.07
CA ASP A 60 12.10 14.85 0.19
C ASP A 60 13.15 13.98 0.90
N LYS A 61 12.74 12.84 1.47
CA LYS A 61 13.64 11.97 2.24
C LYS A 61 14.34 10.98 1.32
N PRO A 62 15.68 10.88 1.38
CA PRO A 62 16.37 9.82 0.66
C PRO A 62 16.02 8.47 1.28
N MET A 63 16.05 7.42 0.45
CA MET A 63 15.89 6.06 0.92
C MET A 63 17.02 5.69 1.90
N PRO A 64 16.71 5.11 3.06
CA PRO A 64 17.73 4.81 4.06
C PRO A 64 18.65 3.68 3.57
N GLU A 65 19.97 3.90 3.63
CA GLU A 65 20.94 2.93 3.12
C GLU A 65 21.42 1.91 4.16
N TRP A 66 21.10 2.12 5.43
CA TRP A 66 21.59 1.29 6.54
C TRP A 66 20.66 0.11 6.87
N VAL A 67 19.43 0.09 6.34
CA VAL A 67 18.49 -1.04 6.48
C VAL A 67 18.22 -1.63 5.12
N ALA A 68 18.39 -2.95 4.99
CA ALA A 68 17.90 -3.75 3.85
C ALA A 68 18.05 -3.03 2.48
N LYS A 69 19.22 -2.42 2.25
CA LYS A 69 19.49 -1.49 1.13
C LYS A 69 19.03 -2.04 -0.22
N GLU A 70 19.31 -3.31 -0.47
CA GLU A 70 18.93 -4.01 -1.71
C GLU A 70 17.42 -4.16 -1.86
N LYS A 71 16.71 -4.54 -0.78
CA LYS A 71 15.25 -4.72 -0.80
C LYS A 71 14.51 -3.39 -0.93
N LEU A 72 15.01 -2.35 -0.29
CA LEU A 72 14.45 -1.01 -0.37
C LEU A 72 14.67 -0.40 -1.76
N ALA A 73 15.80 -0.67 -2.41
CA ALA A 73 16.05 -0.21 -3.78
C ALA A 73 15.12 -0.85 -4.81
N SER A 74 14.64 -2.09 -4.56
CA SER A 74 13.68 -2.78 -5.43
C SER A 74 12.21 -2.46 -5.12
N LEU A 75 11.92 -1.63 -4.12
CA LEU A 75 10.56 -1.36 -3.68
C LEU A 75 9.89 -0.37 -4.64
N ASP A 76 8.81 -0.81 -5.28
CA ASP A 76 7.95 0.04 -6.09
C ASP A 76 6.80 0.57 -5.22
N PHE A 77 6.85 1.86 -4.88
CA PHE A 77 5.80 2.51 -4.09
C PHE A 77 4.52 2.73 -4.90
N ASP A 78 4.61 2.78 -6.23
CA ASP A 78 3.46 3.00 -7.09
C ASP A 78 2.61 1.72 -7.26
N ASP A 79 3.13 0.55 -6.88
CA ASP A 79 2.41 -0.72 -6.94
C ASP A 79 1.67 -1.10 -5.64
N ILE A 80 1.71 -0.23 -4.62
CA ILE A 80 1.16 -0.50 -3.29
C ILE A 80 -0.25 0.10 -3.14
N TYR A 81 -1.19 -0.67 -2.56
CA TYR A 81 -2.46 -0.11 -2.08
C TYR A 81 -2.29 0.41 -0.66
N TYR A 82 -2.29 1.75 -0.50
CA TYR A 82 -2.10 2.39 0.80
C TYR A 82 -3.35 2.47 1.66
N TYR A 83 -4.52 2.30 1.05
CA TYR A 83 -5.80 2.37 1.73
C TYR A 83 -6.77 1.38 1.08
N ILE A 84 -7.46 0.61 1.91
CA ILE A 84 -8.54 -0.30 1.51
C ILE A 84 -9.64 -0.13 2.56
N LYS A 85 -10.88 0.09 2.13
CA LYS A 85 -12.07 0.16 3.00
C LYS A 85 -13.10 -0.84 2.54
#